data_AF-A0A978VN93-F1
#
_entry.id   AF-A0A978VN93-F1
#
_cell.length_a   1.000
_cell.length_b   1.000
_cell.length_c   1.000
_cell.angle_alpha   90.00
_cell.angle_beta   90.00
_cell.angle_gamma   90.00
#
_symmetry.space_group_name_H-M   'P 1'
#
loop_
_entity.id
_entity.type
_entity.pdbx_description
1 polymer ?
#
loop_
_entity_poly.entity_id
_entity_poly.type
_entity_poly.pdbx_seq_one_letter_code
_entity_poly.pdbx_strand_id
1 'polypeptide(L)'
;MDPEKFAKYCLSIVVLISLVVVVNASSLPSSRRSKYEILKQINRNGPYIGLITVYAPEETAFFGRRFKIGKVHDKKVIYVRCGIGMVNAAAATQQMVDLFNVAGIVHFGIAGNVNNSMSIGDVSIPKQLADTGLWDWVNPNGTLDSTDVAHLEIETYNVPKGGENLLGSIGYMQEQFFSASGKPNVSQPLFWIHVNQQWLQVASKLETSVSNGFPVIVIRGLSDLAGGQSGQNGIQTFGSLAARNTANVVVQFLKELKRKDLYPSF
;
A
#
# COMPACT_ATOMS: atom_id res chain seq x y z
N MET A 1 31.40 3.54 -52.25
CA MET A 1 30.01 3.07 -52.05
C MET A 1 29.13 4.31 -51.94
N ASP A 2 28.09 4.42 -52.76
CA ASP A 2 27.25 5.63 -52.85
C ASP A 2 26.49 5.85 -51.51
N PRO A 3 26.66 7.01 -50.84
CA PRO A 3 26.03 7.31 -49.56
C PRO A 3 24.51 7.19 -49.58
N GLU A 4 23.84 7.56 -50.68
CA GLU A 4 22.38 7.42 -50.80
C GLU A 4 21.96 5.96 -50.86
N LYS A 5 22.75 5.14 -51.53
CA LYS A 5 22.50 3.70 -51.69
C LYS A 5 22.70 2.97 -50.35
N PHE A 6 23.68 3.40 -49.56
CA PHE A 6 23.89 2.90 -48.20
C PHE A 6 22.75 3.31 -47.25
N ALA A 7 22.29 4.56 -47.30
CA ALA A 7 21.17 5.04 -46.49
C ALA A 7 19.85 4.30 -46.80
N LYS A 8 19.55 4.06 -48.08
CA LYS A 8 18.38 3.26 -48.49
C LYS A 8 18.48 1.81 -47.98
N TYR A 9 19.67 1.23 -48.00
CA TYR A 9 19.91 -0.12 -47.50
C TYR A 9 19.72 -0.21 -45.98
N CYS A 10 20.26 0.75 -45.21
CA CYS A 10 20.03 0.84 -43.77
C CYS A 10 18.55 1.04 -43.43
N LEU A 11 17.85 1.93 -44.14
CA LEU A 11 16.41 2.16 -43.93
C LEU A 11 15.60 0.89 -44.21
N SER A 12 15.95 0.15 -45.25
CA SER A 12 15.30 -1.12 -45.62
C SER A 12 15.52 -2.17 -44.54
N ILE A 13 16.73 -2.27 -43.98
CA ILE A 13 17.06 -3.16 -42.86
C ILE A 13 16.30 -2.75 -41.59
N VAL A 14 16.21 -1.47 -41.25
CA VAL A 14 15.46 -1.00 -40.08
C VAL A 14 13.97 -1.30 -40.22
N VAL A 15 13.39 -1.10 -41.40
CA VAL A 15 11.99 -1.46 -41.69
C VAL A 15 11.80 -2.98 -41.60
N LEU A 16 12.73 -3.78 -42.12
CA LEU A 16 12.65 -5.24 -42.06
C LEU A 16 12.76 -5.75 -40.60
N ILE A 17 13.69 -5.21 -39.81
CA ILE A 17 13.86 -5.53 -38.39
C ILE A 17 12.61 -5.12 -37.61
N SER A 18 12.04 -3.94 -37.90
CA SER A 18 10.81 -3.47 -37.27
C SER A 18 9.62 -4.39 -37.61
N LEU A 19 9.50 -4.84 -38.86
CA LEU A 19 8.49 -5.82 -39.26
C LEU A 19 8.69 -7.17 -38.56
N VAL A 20 9.93 -7.66 -38.45
CA VAL A 20 10.24 -8.93 -37.76
C VAL A 20 9.95 -8.83 -36.26
N VAL A 21 10.24 -7.70 -35.61
CA VAL A 21 9.90 -7.45 -34.21
C VAL A 21 8.39 -7.39 -34.01
N VAL A 22 7.63 -6.78 -34.95
CA VAL A 22 6.16 -6.76 -34.91
C VAL A 22 5.57 -8.17 -35.12
N VAL A 23 6.15 -8.99 -35.98
CA VAL A 23 5.68 -10.37 -36.23
C VAL A 23 6.00 -11.31 -35.05
N ASN A 24 7.10 -11.07 -34.32
CA ASN A 24 7.40 -11.80 -33.08
C ASN A 24 6.59 -11.32 -31.85
N ALA A 25 5.82 -10.24 -31.96
CA ALA A 25 4.87 -9.83 -30.92
C ALA A 25 3.58 -10.69 -30.92
N SER A 26 3.39 -11.58 -31.91
CA SER A 26 2.20 -12.42 -32.06
C SER A 26 2.45 -13.90 -31.79
N SER A 27 2.79 -14.25 -30.55
CA SER A 27 2.29 -15.49 -29.92
C SER A 27 2.52 -15.46 -28.40
N LEU A 28 1.64 -14.76 -27.67
CA LEU A 28 1.54 -15.00 -26.23
C LEU A 28 1.18 -16.49 -25.99
N PRO A 29 1.87 -17.19 -25.07
CA PRO A 29 1.53 -18.57 -24.70
C PRO A 29 0.03 -18.72 -24.42
N SER A 30 -0.59 -19.81 -24.89
CA SER A 30 -2.05 -20.03 -24.82
C SER A 30 -2.65 -19.83 -23.42
N SER A 31 -1.91 -20.20 -22.37
CA SER A 31 -2.29 -19.99 -20.97
C SER A 31 -2.30 -18.52 -20.54
N ARG A 32 -1.41 -17.68 -21.08
CA ARG A 32 -1.39 -16.22 -20.83
C ARG A 32 -2.51 -15.51 -21.59
N ARG A 33 -2.80 -15.96 -22.82
CA ARG A 33 -3.93 -15.43 -23.63
C ARG A 33 -5.27 -15.68 -22.94
N SER A 34 -5.48 -16.89 -22.42
CA SER A 34 -6.66 -17.22 -21.62
C SER A 34 -6.80 -16.35 -20.36
N LYS A 35 -5.70 -16.12 -19.62
CA LYS A 35 -5.69 -15.24 -18.44
C LYS A 35 -6.03 -13.78 -18.78
N TYR A 36 -5.49 -13.26 -19.88
CA TYR A 36 -5.80 -11.89 -20.32
C TYR A 36 -7.27 -11.72 -20.69
N GLU A 37 -7.87 -12.70 -21.38
CA GLU A 37 -9.30 -12.68 -21.68
C GLU A 37 -10.17 -12.76 -20.42
N ILE A 38 -9.77 -13.56 -19.42
CA ILE A 38 -10.44 -13.59 -18.12
C ILE A 38 -10.37 -12.20 -17.44
N LEU A 39 -9.20 -11.56 -17.41
CA LEU A 39 -9.05 -10.20 -16.86
C LEU A 39 -9.90 -9.18 -17.62
N LYS A 40 -9.95 -9.27 -18.95
CA LYS A 40 -10.78 -8.41 -19.79
C LYS A 40 -12.27 -8.59 -19.48
N GLN A 41 -12.73 -9.83 -19.30
CA GLN A 41 -14.11 -10.13 -18.89
C GLN A 41 -14.42 -9.59 -17.49
N ILE A 42 -13.51 -9.77 -16.53
CA ILE A 42 -13.63 -9.20 -15.18
C ILE A 42 -13.75 -7.68 -15.26
N ASN A 43 -12.88 -7.02 -16.03
CA ASN A 43 -12.82 -5.56 -16.10
C ASN A 43 -14.01 -4.92 -16.82
N ARG A 44 -14.66 -5.64 -17.74
CA ARG A 44 -15.97 -5.23 -18.32
C ARG A 44 -17.06 -5.09 -17.27
N ASN A 45 -16.98 -5.86 -16.19
CA ASN A 45 -17.93 -5.81 -15.08
C ASN A 45 -17.51 -4.79 -13.99
N GLY A 46 -16.37 -4.13 -14.14
CA GLY A 46 -15.93 -3.08 -13.23
C GLY A 46 -16.75 -1.79 -13.34
N PRO A 47 -16.33 -0.72 -12.65
CA PRO A 47 -15.19 -0.69 -11.75
C PRO A 47 -15.50 -1.38 -10.41
N TYR A 48 -14.43 -1.83 -9.76
CA TYR A 48 -14.49 -2.47 -8.45
C TYR A 48 -13.92 -1.52 -7.38
N ILE A 49 -14.35 -1.72 -6.13
CA ILE A 49 -13.65 -1.16 -4.98
C ILE A 49 -12.59 -2.15 -4.53
N GLY A 50 -11.33 -1.72 -4.52
CA GLY A 50 -10.21 -2.50 -4.03
C GLY A 50 -10.20 -2.55 -2.51
N LEU A 51 -10.15 -3.75 -1.94
CA LEU A 51 -10.06 -4.01 -0.49
C LEU A 51 -8.72 -4.67 -0.20
N ILE A 52 -7.81 -3.94 0.44
CA ILE A 52 -6.47 -4.41 0.76
C ILE A 52 -6.33 -4.53 2.28
N THR A 53 -6.06 -5.73 2.76
CA THR A 53 -5.86 -5.97 4.21
C THR A 53 -4.48 -6.50 4.53
N VAL A 54 -3.93 -6.06 5.66
CA VAL A 54 -2.67 -6.57 6.21
C VAL A 54 -2.94 -7.87 6.95
N TYR A 55 -2.65 -8.98 6.28
CA TYR A 55 -2.67 -10.32 6.85
C TYR A 55 -1.73 -11.20 6.03
N ALA A 56 -1.27 -12.32 6.60
CA ALA A 56 -0.44 -13.27 5.87
C ALA A 56 -1.12 -13.69 4.54
N PRO A 57 -0.37 -13.69 3.42
CA PRO A 57 -0.92 -14.10 2.14
C PRO A 57 -1.29 -15.59 2.16
N GLU A 58 -2.20 -16.00 1.27
CA GLU A 58 -2.57 -17.41 1.16
C GLU A 58 -1.45 -18.21 0.46
N GLU A 59 -1.06 -19.36 1.01
CA GLU A 59 0.11 -20.16 0.57
C GLU A 59 0.07 -20.65 -0.89
N THR A 60 -1.06 -20.51 -1.59
CA THR A 60 -1.28 -20.99 -2.97
C THR A 60 -1.68 -19.88 -3.95
N ALA A 61 -1.20 -18.66 -3.69
CA ALA A 61 -1.60 -17.47 -4.41
C ALA A 61 -0.81 -17.20 -5.72
N PHE A 62 -1.51 -16.74 -6.77
CA PHE A 62 -0.90 -16.35 -8.05
C PHE A 62 -0.06 -15.08 -7.87
N PHE A 63 1.19 -15.04 -8.35
CA PHE A 63 2.14 -13.92 -8.07
C PHE A 63 2.29 -13.61 -6.55
N GLY A 64 2.09 -14.62 -5.70
CA GLY A 64 2.14 -14.49 -4.25
C GLY A 64 0.89 -13.86 -3.61
N ARG A 65 -0.14 -13.45 -4.39
CA ARG A 65 -1.36 -12.81 -3.87
C ARG A 65 -2.64 -13.29 -4.55
N ARG A 66 -3.65 -13.71 -3.77
CA ARG A 66 -4.94 -14.17 -4.30
C ARG A 66 -5.97 -13.05 -4.23
N PHE A 67 -6.32 -12.53 -5.41
CA PHE A 67 -7.40 -11.56 -5.56
C PHE A 67 -8.75 -12.28 -5.59
N LYS A 68 -9.64 -11.93 -4.66
CA LYS A 68 -11.00 -12.49 -4.57
C LYS A 68 -12.00 -11.45 -5.07
N ILE A 69 -12.74 -11.80 -6.11
CA ILE A 69 -13.73 -10.91 -6.72
C ILE A 69 -15.11 -11.27 -6.15
N GLY A 70 -15.87 -10.28 -5.74
CA GLY A 70 -17.19 -10.51 -5.17
C GLY A 70 -18.02 -9.25 -5.02
N LYS A 71 -18.99 -9.31 -4.12
CA LYS A 71 -19.82 -8.18 -3.73
C LYS A 71 -19.94 -8.10 -2.22
N VAL A 72 -19.94 -6.88 -1.70
CA VAL A 72 -20.34 -6.55 -0.33
C VAL A 72 -21.52 -5.59 -0.45
N HIS A 73 -22.68 -5.99 0.06
CA HIS A 73 -23.96 -5.37 -0.30
C HIS A 73 -24.13 -5.29 -1.83
N ASP A 74 -24.43 -4.11 -2.38
CA ASP A 74 -24.57 -3.83 -3.80
C ASP A 74 -23.23 -3.45 -4.47
N LYS A 75 -22.13 -3.35 -3.71
CA LYS A 75 -20.82 -2.90 -4.22
C LYS A 75 -19.98 -4.07 -4.71
N LYS A 76 -19.46 -3.94 -5.93
CA LYS A 76 -18.49 -4.88 -6.51
C LYS A 76 -17.11 -4.63 -5.89
N VAL A 77 -16.49 -5.67 -5.35
CA VAL A 77 -15.23 -5.56 -4.63
C VAL A 77 -14.18 -6.53 -5.15
N ILE A 78 -12.91 -6.17 -5.01
CA ILE A 78 -11.77 -7.07 -5.16
C ILE A 78 -10.99 -7.05 -3.86
N TYR A 79 -10.91 -8.19 -3.18
CA TYR A 79 -10.23 -8.34 -1.90
C TYR A 79 -8.88 -9.04 -2.05
N VAL A 80 -7.88 -8.56 -1.32
CA VAL A 80 -6.56 -9.20 -1.23
C VAL A 80 -5.95 -9.06 0.16
N ARG A 81 -5.27 -10.12 0.61
CA ARG A 81 -4.35 -10.08 1.75
C ARG A 81 -2.97 -9.71 1.24
N CYS A 82 -2.44 -8.56 1.63
CA CYS A 82 -1.21 -8.04 1.02
C CYS A 82 0.08 -8.64 1.59
N GLY A 83 0.04 -9.23 2.78
CA GLY A 83 1.23 -9.51 3.59
C GLY A 83 1.57 -8.37 4.55
N ILE A 84 2.47 -8.64 5.50
CA ILE A 84 2.95 -7.64 6.48
C ILE A 84 4.06 -6.79 5.84
N GLY A 85 4.06 -5.49 6.13
CA GLY A 85 5.10 -4.57 5.67
C GLY A 85 4.72 -3.74 4.45
N MET A 86 5.40 -2.61 4.29
CA MET A 86 5.06 -1.58 3.29
C MET A 86 5.26 -2.07 1.85
N VAL A 87 6.38 -2.75 1.57
CA VAL A 87 6.68 -3.34 0.25
C VAL A 87 5.56 -4.29 -0.19
N ASN A 88 5.02 -5.06 0.75
CA ASN A 88 3.94 -6.00 0.49
C ASN A 88 2.61 -5.30 0.17
N ALA A 89 2.29 -4.23 0.90
CA ALA A 89 1.12 -3.39 0.62
C ALA A 89 1.24 -2.64 -0.72
N ALA A 90 2.42 -2.10 -1.03
CA ALA A 90 2.72 -1.42 -2.29
C ALA A 90 2.59 -2.39 -3.49
N ALA A 91 3.22 -3.57 -3.40
CA ALA A 91 3.14 -4.58 -4.45
C ALA A 91 1.70 -5.07 -4.67
N ALA A 92 0.92 -5.27 -3.61
CA ALA A 92 -0.50 -5.65 -3.73
C ALA A 92 -1.33 -4.56 -4.41
N THR A 93 -1.09 -3.30 -4.03
CA THR A 93 -1.77 -2.14 -4.58
C THR A 93 -1.47 -1.96 -6.06
N GLN A 94 -0.18 -2.00 -6.43
CA GLN A 94 0.25 -1.89 -7.81
C GLN A 94 -0.35 -3.00 -8.68
N GLN A 95 -0.23 -4.26 -8.23
CA GLN A 95 -0.85 -5.40 -8.93
C GLN A 95 -2.37 -5.23 -9.10
N MET A 96 -3.06 -4.69 -8.10
CA MET A 96 -4.51 -4.47 -8.18
C MET A 96 -4.87 -3.43 -9.24
N VAL A 97 -4.16 -2.30 -9.25
CA VAL A 97 -4.41 -1.18 -10.18
C VAL A 97 -4.02 -1.55 -11.61
N ASP A 98 -2.95 -2.32 -11.80
CA ASP A 98 -2.50 -2.75 -13.13
C ASP A 98 -3.43 -3.80 -13.77
N LEU A 99 -3.97 -4.71 -12.96
CA LEU A 99 -4.74 -5.85 -13.46
C LEU A 99 -6.24 -5.58 -13.53
N PHE A 100 -6.77 -4.70 -12.68
CA PHE A 100 -8.21 -4.54 -12.52
C PHE A 100 -8.70 -3.10 -12.72
N ASN A 101 -9.88 -2.96 -13.30
CA ASN A 101 -10.59 -1.69 -13.38
C ASN A 101 -11.13 -1.32 -11.97
N VAL A 102 -10.34 -0.59 -11.18
CA VAL A 102 -10.68 -0.17 -9.81
C VAL A 102 -11.05 1.31 -9.74
N ALA A 103 -12.11 1.63 -9.00
CA ALA A 103 -12.54 3.01 -8.74
C ALA A 103 -11.81 3.66 -7.55
N GLY A 104 -11.23 2.84 -6.68
CA GLY A 104 -10.50 3.29 -5.50
C GLY A 104 -10.14 2.15 -4.56
N ILE A 105 -9.39 2.47 -3.51
CA ILE A 105 -8.78 1.50 -2.59
C ILE A 105 -9.18 1.82 -1.15
N VAL A 106 -9.71 0.80 -0.46
CA VAL A 106 -9.85 0.78 0.99
C VAL A 106 -8.73 -0.09 1.54
N HIS A 107 -7.78 0.53 2.23
CA HIS A 107 -6.73 -0.18 2.94
C HIS A 107 -7.09 -0.29 4.41
N PHE A 108 -7.16 -1.51 4.95
CA PHE A 108 -7.65 -1.71 6.31
C PHE A 108 -6.88 -2.79 7.07
N GLY A 109 -6.99 -2.76 8.39
CA GLY A 109 -6.32 -3.69 9.29
C GLY A 109 -6.27 -3.15 10.72
N ILE A 110 -5.43 -3.74 11.56
CA ILE A 110 -5.20 -3.25 12.91
C ILE A 110 -4.05 -2.24 12.95
N ALA A 111 -3.95 -1.47 14.04
CA ALA A 111 -2.87 -0.54 14.33
C ALA A 111 -2.66 -0.39 15.85
N GLY A 112 -1.44 0.00 16.24
CA GLY A 112 -1.15 0.50 17.58
C GLY A 112 -1.55 1.98 17.70
N ASN A 113 -1.94 2.39 18.92
CA ASN A 113 -2.44 3.73 19.21
C ASN A 113 -1.48 4.52 20.08
N VAL A 114 -1.23 5.78 19.71
CA VAL A 114 -0.49 6.76 20.52
C VAL A 114 -1.36 7.93 21.00
N ASN A 115 -2.65 7.95 20.62
CA ASN A 115 -3.60 8.97 21.05
C ASN A 115 -4.29 8.56 22.36
N ASN A 116 -3.96 9.24 23.44
CA ASN A 116 -4.51 8.98 24.78
C ASN A 116 -6.04 9.17 24.89
N SER A 117 -6.68 9.81 23.90
CA SER A 117 -8.14 9.97 23.87
C SER A 117 -8.87 8.79 23.22
N MET A 118 -8.14 7.81 22.68
CA MET A 118 -8.70 6.62 22.01
C MET A 118 -8.37 5.34 22.77
N SER A 119 -9.31 4.40 22.74
CA SER A 119 -9.22 3.12 23.44
C SER A 119 -8.92 1.96 22.49
N ILE A 120 -8.38 0.87 23.04
CA ILE A 120 -8.29 -0.40 22.33
C ILE A 120 -9.71 -0.81 21.90
N GLY A 121 -9.86 -1.19 20.63
CA GLY A 121 -11.14 -1.52 20.02
C GLY A 121 -11.77 -0.37 19.21
N ASP A 122 -11.35 0.88 19.43
CA ASP A 122 -11.79 1.99 18.58
C ASP A 122 -11.29 1.80 17.14
N VAL A 123 -11.96 2.47 16.19
CA VAL A 123 -11.55 2.47 14.78
C VAL A 123 -11.22 3.89 14.37
N SER A 124 -10.00 4.09 13.87
CA SER A 124 -9.53 5.36 13.33
C SER A 124 -9.58 5.37 11.80
N ILE A 125 -9.92 6.53 11.26
CA ILE A 125 -9.87 6.81 9.82
C ILE A 125 -9.02 8.07 9.64
N PRO A 126 -7.70 7.94 9.40
CA PRO A 126 -6.81 9.09 9.38
C PRO A 126 -7.08 9.98 8.16
N LYS A 127 -7.05 11.30 8.40
CA LYS A 127 -7.07 12.33 7.35
C LYS A 127 -5.79 12.35 6.52
N GLN A 128 -4.66 12.03 7.15
CA GLN A 128 -3.33 12.04 6.55
C GLN A 128 -2.55 10.84 7.08
N LEU A 129 -1.71 10.28 6.24
CA LEU A 129 -0.74 9.26 6.63
C LEU A 129 0.66 9.83 6.46
N ALA A 130 1.51 9.59 7.45
CA ALA A 130 2.93 9.86 7.33
C ALA A 130 3.69 8.54 7.24
N ASP A 131 4.64 8.52 6.32
CA ASP A 131 5.75 7.60 6.39
C ASP A 131 6.86 8.27 7.19
N THR A 132 7.20 7.67 8.33
CA THR A 132 8.20 8.20 9.25
C THR A 132 9.58 7.62 9.00
N GLY A 133 9.79 6.96 7.85
CA GLY A 133 11.05 6.34 7.44
C GLY A 133 11.31 4.99 8.09
N LEU A 134 12.50 4.45 7.83
CA LEU A 134 12.94 3.16 8.33
C LEU A 134 13.70 3.35 9.64
N TRP A 135 13.36 2.52 10.63
CA TRP A 135 13.93 2.55 11.97
C TRP A 135 14.46 1.16 12.27
N ASP A 136 15.78 1.04 12.36
CA ASP A 136 16.46 -0.22 12.63
C ASP A 136 16.89 -0.28 14.08
N TRP A 137 16.30 -1.21 14.83
CA TRP A 137 16.78 -1.54 16.17
C TRP A 137 17.90 -2.57 16.05
N VAL A 138 19.07 -2.20 16.54
CA VAL A 138 20.25 -3.05 16.56
C VAL A 138 20.57 -3.39 18.01
N ASN A 139 20.85 -4.67 18.29
CA ASN A 139 21.27 -5.12 19.62
C ASN A 139 22.60 -4.47 20.04
N PRO A 140 22.95 -4.48 21.35
CA PRO A 140 24.25 -4.01 21.81
C PRO A 140 25.40 -4.65 21.03
N ASN A 141 26.41 -3.86 20.65
CA ASN A 141 27.53 -4.22 19.77
C ASN A 141 27.17 -4.56 18.30
N GLY A 142 25.91 -4.41 17.88
CA GLY A 142 25.57 -4.59 16.48
C GLY A 142 25.95 -3.37 15.64
N THR A 143 26.13 -3.59 14.34
CA THR A 143 26.55 -2.55 13.40
C THR A 143 25.33 -1.85 12.80
N LEU A 144 25.24 -0.54 12.98
CA LEU A 144 24.27 0.32 12.28
C LEU A 144 24.65 0.47 10.81
N ASP A 145 23.67 0.70 9.94
CA ASP A 145 23.92 0.88 8.52
C ASP A 145 24.63 2.22 8.30
N SER A 146 25.66 2.24 7.44
CA SER A 146 26.38 3.49 7.12
C SER A 146 25.53 4.48 6.32
N THR A 147 24.37 4.04 5.83
CA THR A 147 23.39 4.85 5.11
C THR A 147 22.32 5.49 6.00
N ASP A 148 22.31 5.18 7.30
CA ASP A 148 21.48 5.88 8.28
C ASP A 148 21.89 7.36 8.38
N VAL A 149 20.89 8.23 8.50
CA VAL A 149 21.08 9.69 8.58
C VAL A 149 21.04 10.22 10.01
N ALA A 150 20.57 9.41 10.96
CA ALA A 150 20.63 9.71 12.39
C ALA A 150 20.71 8.41 13.21
N HIS A 151 21.31 8.51 14.39
CA HIS A 151 21.44 7.39 15.32
C HIS A 151 21.08 7.80 16.74
N LEU A 152 20.54 6.86 17.52
CA LEU A 152 20.35 6.99 18.96
C LEU A 152 21.03 5.82 19.67
N GLU A 153 22.12 6.09 20.38
CA GLU A 153 22.89 5.10 21.13
C GLU A 153 22.30 4.93 22.54
N ILE A 154 21.24 4.12 22.65
CA ILE A 154 20.52 3.94 23.91
C ILE A 154 21.40 3.18 24.91
N GLU A 155 22.27 2.28 24.45
CA GLU A 155 23.21 1.50 25.28
C GLU A 155 24.12 2.38 26.17
N THR A 156 24.38 3.62 25.76
CA THR A 156 25.23 4.57 26.50
C THR A 156 24.50 5.32 27.60
N TYR A 157 23.17 5.28 27.61
CA TYR A 157 22.32 6.06 28.51
C TYR A 157 21.86 5.24 29.72
N ASN A 158 22.17 5.69 30.93
CA ASN A 158 21.73 5.07 32.20
C ASN A 158 21.31 6.14 33.22
N VAL A 159 20.11 6.01 33.79
CA VAL A 159 19.62 6.85 34.89
C VAL A 159 18.93 5.97 35.95
N PRO A 160 19.39 5.98 37.23
CA PRO A 160 20.59 6.66 37.74
C PRO A 160 21.88 6.10 37.13
N LYS A 161 23.00 6.85 37.21
CA LYS A 161 24.29 6.43 36.64
C LYS A 161 24.75 5.09 37.24
N GLY A 162 25.27 4.21 36.39
CA GLY A 162 25.71 2.86 36.73
C GLY A 162 24.73 1.77 36.29
N GLY A 163 25.19 0.51 36.25
CA GLY A 163 24.40 -0.62 35.75
C GLY A 163 24.76 -1.03 34.32
N GLU A 164 24.38 -2.25 33.95
CA GLU A 164 24.51 -2.77 32.59
C GLU A 164 23.24 -2.42 31.80
N ASN A 165 23.40 -1.68 30.69
CA ASN A 165 22.32 -1.41 29.77
C ASN A 165 22.41 -2.37 28.60
N LEU A 166 21.39 -3.22 28.46
CA LEU A 166 21.28 -4.23 27.39
C LEU A 166 20.42 -3.75 26.21
N LEU A 167 19.94 -2.50 26.24
CA LEU A 167 19.33 -1.85 25.09
C LEU A 167 20.44 -1.47 24.12
N GLY A 168 20.23 -1.66 22.82
CA GLY A 168 21.24 -1.34 21.82
C GLY A 168 21.08 0.06 21.25
N SER A 169 21.06 0.16 19.93
CA SER A 169 21.04 1.44 19.21
C SER A 169 19.95 1.45 18.15
N ILE A 170 19.47 2.65 17.84
CA ILE A 170 18.49 2.88 16.77
C ILE A 170 19.18 3.61 15.62
N GLY A 171 19.07 3.06 14.43
CA GLY A 171 19.38 3.72 13.17
C GLY A 171 18.11 4.30 12.54
N TYR A 172 18.22 5.50 11.97
CA TYR A 172 17.13 6.11 11.21
C TYR A 172 17.58 6.40 9.78
N MET A 173 16.79 5.91 8.82
CA MET A 173 16.96 6.17 7.40
C MET A 173 15.71 6.81 6.81
N GLN A 174 15.92 7.88 6.03
CA GLN A 174 14.82 8.51 5.30
C GLN A 174 14.56 7.79 3.97
N GLU A 175 13.30 7.42 3.72
CA GLU A 175 12.91 6.89 2.42
C GLU A 175 12.87 7.99 1.35
N GLN A 176 13.45 7.71 0.19
CA GLN A 176 13.53 8.64 -0.93
C GLN A 176 12.40 8.37 -1.93
N PHE A 177 11.49 9.33 -2.08
CA PHE A 177 10.43 9.25 -3.08
C PHE A 177 10.80 10.03 -4.34
N PHE A 178 10.70 9.40 -5.50
CA PHE A 178 10.85 10.04 -6.81
C PHE A 178 9.50 10.11 -7.50
N SER A 179 8.98 11.33 -7.71
CA SER A 179 7.69 11.50 -8.39
C SER A 179 7.83 11.34 -9.90
N ALA A 180 6.90 10.60 -10.49
CA ALA A 180 6.74 10.51 -11.94
C ALA A 180 6.44 11.87 -12.61
N SER A 181 5.82 12.81 -11.88
CA SER A 181 5.56 14.19 -12.34
C SER A 181 6.59 15.20 -11.83
N GLY A 182 7.56 14.76 -11.02
CA GLY A 182 8.59 15.61 -10.44
C GLY A 182 9.77 15.85 -11.38
N LYS A 183 10.81 16.52 -10.87
CA LYS A 183 12.07 16.64 -11.59
C LYS A 183 12.77 15.26 -11.62
N PRO A 184 13.23 14.79 -12.80
CA PRO A 184 13.98 13.54 -12.90
C PRO A 184 15.18 13.54 -11.94
N ASN A 185 15.43 12.40 -11.28
CA ASN A 185 16.53 12.18 -10.33
C ASN A 185 16.56 13.13 -9.12
N VAL A 186 15.43 13.77 -8.79
CA VAL A 186 15.30 14.56 -7.57
C VAL A 186 14.35 13.82 -6.63
N SER A 187 14.89 13.34 -5.51
CA SER A 187 14.08 12.78 -4.44
C SER A 187 13.37 13.89 -3.68
N GLN A 188 12.20 13.59 -3.18
CA GLN A 188 11.44 14.46 -2.29
C GLN A 188 11.03 13.66 -1.05
N PRO A 189 10.96 14.30 0.14
CA PRO A 189 10.44 13.65 1.32
C PRO A 189 8.93 13.43 1.14
N LEU A 190 8.50 12.18 1.12
CA LEU A 190 7.07 11.86 1.15
C LEU A 190 6.60 11.80 2.60
N PHE A 191 6.45 12.97 3.22
CA PHE A 191 6.06 13.01 4.63
C PHE A 191 4.55 12.90 4.84
N TRP A 192 3.73 13.38 3.90
CA TRP A 192 2.26 13.32 4.01
C TRP A 192 1.59 12.75 2.76
N ILE A 193 0.91 11.61 2.93
CA ILE A 193 -0.01 11.02 1.96
C ILE A 193 -1.42 11.45 2.36
N HIS A 194 -2.10 12.16 1.47
CA HIS A 194 -3.46 12.64 1.68
C HIS A 194 -4.49 11.59 1.22
N VAL A 195 -5.52 11.35 2.03
CA VAL A 195 -6.65 10.48 1.65
C VAL A 195 -7.70 11.25 0.85
N ASN A 196 -8.53 10.53 0.09
CA ASN A 196 -9.52 11.16 -0.77
C ASN A 196 -10.65 11.86 0.00
N GLN A 197 -11.05 13.04 -0.48
CA GLN A 197 -12.08 13.86 0.15
C GLN A 197 -13.46 13.31 0.12
N GLN A 198 -13.89 12.91 -1.05
CA GLN A 198 -15.24 12.43 -1.22
C GLN A 198 -15.43 11.17 -0.37
N TRP A 199 -14.41 10.32 -0.32
CA TRP A 199 -14.43 9.10 0.47
C TRP A 199 -14.33 9.37 1.96
N LEU A 200 -13.43 10.25 2.43
CA LEU A 200 -13.44 10.58 3.85
C LEU A 200 -14.64 11.45 4.25
N GLN A 201 -15.30 12.19 3.34
CA GLN A 201 -16.62 12.79 3.60
C GLN A 201 -17.71 11.72 3.75
N VAL A 202 -17.71 10.69 2.91
CA VAL A 202 -18.61 9.54 3.06
C VAL A 202 -18.36 8.85 4.40
N ALA A 203 -17.10 8.62 4.76
CA ALA A 203 -16.74 8.09 6.07
C ALA A 203 -16.99 9.08 7.22
N SER A 204 -17.02 10.40 6.98
CA SER A 204 -17.32 11.40 8.02
C SER A 204 -18.80 11.42 8.40
N LYS A 205 -19.67 10.81 7.58
CA LYS A 205 -21.03 10.46 8.01
C LYS A 205 -21.03 9.36 9.07
N LEU A 206 -19.88 8.71 9.26
CA LEU A 206 -19.56 7.80 10.36
C LEU A 206 -18.76 8.54 11.47
N GLU A 207 -17.98 9.60 11.17
CA GLU A 207 -17.68 10.86 11.91
C GLU A 207 -16.34 11.55 11.46
N THR A 208 -16.40 12.83 11.03
CA THR A 208 -15.36 13.91 10.81
C THR A 208 -14.30 13.90 9.65
N SER A 209 -13.75 15.10 9.31
CA SER A 209 -13.46 15.72 7.96
C SER A 209 -11.97 15.82 7.46
N VAL A 210 -11.68 16.35 6.23
CA VAL A 210 -10.53 15.95 5.34
C VAL A 210 -9.97 17.01 4.30
N SER A 211 -8.83 16.76 3.54
CA SER A 211 -8.32 17.39 2.24
C SER A 211 -7.64 16.41 1.14
N ASN A 212 -7.62 16.77 -0.18
CA ASN A 212 -7.55 15.99 -1.50
C ASN A 212 -6.49 14.90 -1.88
N GLY A 213 -6.89 13.93 -2.76
CA GLY A 213 -6.07 12.91 -3.48
C GLY A 213 -6.87 11.82 -4.26
N PHE A 214 -6.22 10.89 -4.99
CA PHE A 214 -6.85 9.70 -5.65
C PHE A 214 -7.69 8.90 -4.64
N PRO A 215 -8.82 8.23 -5.01
CA PRO A 215 -9.73 7.57 -4.06
C PRO A 215 -9.10 6.46 -3.22
N VAL A 216 -8.42 6.85 -2.14
CA VAL A 216 -7.86 5.96 -1.12
C VAL A 216 -8.40 6.38 0.23
N ILE A 217 -8.82 5.41 1.04
CA ILE A 217 -9.16 5.59 2.45
C ILE A 217 -8.49 4.50 3.27
N VAL A 218 -7.99 4.87 4.45
CA VAL A 218 -7.38 3.93 5.40
C VAL A 218 -8.29 3.80 6.61
N ILE A 219 -8.56 2.57 7.06
CA ILE A 219 -9.42 2.30 8.23
C ILE A 219 -8.69 1.34 9.16
N ARG A 220 -8.43 1.75 10.40
CA ARG A 220 -7.60 1.00 11.35
C ARG A 220 -8.28 0.78 12.70
N GLY A 221 -8.40 -0.47 13.10
CA GLY A 221 -8.84 -0.84 14.45
C GLY A 221 -7.66 -0.84 15.42
N LEU A 222 -7.84 -0.26 16.60
CA LEU A 222 -6.77 -0.13 17.58
C LEU A 222 -6.61 -1.41 18.39
N SER A 223 -5.47 -2.10 18.25
CA SER A 223 -5.19 -3.39 18.92
C SER A 223 -4.36 -3.27 20.19
N ASP A 224 -3.63 -2.18 20.34
CA ASP A 224 -2.65 -1.97 21.42
C ASP A 224 -2.32 -0.48 21.53
N LEU A 225 -1.61 -0.09 22.61
CA LEU A 225 -1.21 1.30 22.87
C LEU A 225 0.21 1.65 22.40
N ALA A 226 0.77 0.91 21.43
CA ALA A 226 2.10 1.19 20.85
C ALA A 226 3.21 1.42 21.91
N GLY A 227 3.19 0.62 22.98
CA GLY A 227 4.13 0.73 24.11
C GLY A 227 3.61 1.53 25.32
N GLY A 228 2.47 2.21 25.21
CA GLY A 228 1.84 2.96 26.31
C GLY A 228 1.11 2.10 27.36
N GLN A 229 1.03 0.78 27.16
CA GLN A 229 0.40 -0.16 28.10
C GLN A 229 1.46 -0.87 28.95
N SER A 230 1.11 -1.20 30.20
CA SER A 230 1.97 -2.04 31.04
C SER A 230 1.88 -3.52 30.63
N GLY A 231 3.01 -4.21 30.67
CA GLY A 231 3.07 -5.65 30.41
C GLY A 231 3.24 -6.01 28.93
N GLN A 232 2.66 -7.14 28.53
CA GLN A 232 2.80 -7.65 27.17
C GLN A 232 2.04 -6.82 26.14
N ASN A 233 2.47 -6.89 24.87
CA ASN A 233 1.75 -6.25 23.79
C ASN A 233 0.33 -6.84 23.65
N GLY A 234 -0.69 -5.98 23.78
CA GLY A 234 -2.11 -6.34 23.69
C GLY A 234 -2.57 -6.89 22.34
N ILE A 235 -1.75 -6.83 21.29
CA ILE A 235 -2.10 -7.32 19.95
C ILE A 235 -2.61 -8.77 19.94
N GLN A 236 -2.04 -9.66 20.77
CA GLN A 236 -2.46 -11.06 20.84
C GLN A 236 -3.86 -11.22 21.47
N THR A 237 -4.20 -10.35 22.42
CA THR A 237 -5.48 -10.37 23.12
C THR A 237 -6.58 -9.66 22.34
N PHE A 238 -6.28 -8.48 21.79
CA PHE A 238 -7.28 -7.57 21.23
C PHE A 238 -7.22 -7.46 19.69
N GLY A 239 -6.25 -8.08 19.03
CA GLY A 239 -6.13 -8.04 17.57
C GLY A 239 -7.38 -8.54 16.84
N SER A 240 -8.04 -9.57 17.38
CA SER A 240 -9.30 -10.11 16.82
C SER A 240 -10.47 -9.12 16.96
N LEU A 241 -10.59 -8.45 18.11
CA LEU A 241 -11.59 -7.39 18.35
C LEU A 241 -11.36 -6.23 17.38
N ALA A 242 -10.13 -5.72 17.32
CA ALA A 242 -9.75 -4.61 16.44
C ALA A 242 -10.01 -4.95 14.97
N ALA A 243 -9.64 -6.15 14.51
CA ALA A 243 -9.89 -6.60 13.15
C ALA A 243 -11.39 -6.70 12.83
N ARG A 244 -12.20 -7.22 13.76
CA ARG A 244 -13.65 -7.33 13.61
C ARG A 244 -14.31 -5.95 13.53
N ASN A 245 -13.95 -5.03 14.42
CA ASN A 245 -14.50 -3.67 14.41
C ASN A 245 -14.12 -2.93 13.12
N THR A 246 -12.86 -3.07 12.68
CA THR A 246 -12.40 -2.52 11.39
C THR A 246 -13.23 -3.06 10.22
N ALA A 247 -13.41 -4.38 10.14
CA ALA A 247 -14.17 -4.99 9.06
C ALA A 247 -15.64 -4.52 9.06
N ASN A 248 -16.25 -4.36 10.23
CA ASN A 248 -17.60 -3.81 10.35
C ASN A 248 -17.67 -2.38 9.81
N VAL A 249 -16.71 -1.51 10.16
CA VAL A 249 -16.66 -0.14 9.64
C VAL A 249 -16.43 -0.11 8.13
N VAL A 250 -15.58 -0.98 7.58
CA VAL A 250 -15.41 -1.13 6.12
C VAL A 250 -16.73 -1.51 5.45
N VAL A 251 -17.48 -2.47 6.00
CA VAL A 251 -18.78 -2.88 5.45
C VAL A 251 -19.78 -1.71 5.48
N GLN A 252 -19.84 -0.95 6.57
CA GLN A 252 -20.71 0.24 6.66
C GLN A 252 -20.29 1.33 5.68
N PHE A 253 -18.99 1.60 5.56
CA PHE A 253 -18.45 2.54 4.59
C PHE A 253 -18.86 2.18 3.15
N LEU A 254 -18.73 0.90 2.77
CA LEU A 254 -19.13 0.41 1.45
C LEU A 254 -20.64 0.57 1.20
N LYS A 255 -21.47 0.38 2.25
CA LYS A 255 -22.92 0.59 2.17
C LYS A 255 -23.27 2.06 1.90
N GLU A 256 -22.55 2.99 2.52
CA GLU A 256 -22.78 4.44 2.37
C GLU A 256 -22.27 5.02 1.05
N LEU A 257 -21.32 4.36 0.38
CA LEU A 257 -20.83 4.79 -0.93
C LEU A 257 -21.97 4.80 -1.95
N LYS A 258 -22.15 5.92 -2.65
CA LYS A 258 -23.10 6.07 -3.75
C LYS A 258 -22.34 6.00 -5.08
N ARG A 259 -23.07 5.71 -6.16
CA ARG A 259 -22.49 5.66 -7.51
C ARG A 259 -21.73 6.94 -7.87
N LYS A 260 -22.23 8.11 -7.47
CA LYS A 260 -21.56 9.41 -7.68
C LYS A 260 -20.22 9.55 -6.96
N ASP A 261 -19.98 8.79 -5.88
CA ASP A 261 -18.75 8.85 -5.09
C ASP A 261 -17.64 7.97 -5.72
N LEU A 262 -18.00 7.12 -6.69
CA LEU A 262 -17.08 6.30 -7.49
C LEU A 262 -16.69 6.97 -8.81
N TYR A 263 -17.47 7.96 -9.25
CA TYR A 263 -17.28 8.70 -10.50
C TYR A 263 -17.55 10.18 -10.25
N PRO A 264 -16.55 10.94 -9.77
CA PRO A 264 -16.69 12.38 -9.70
C PRO A 264 -17.02 12.90 -11.10
N SER A 265 -18.17 13.55 -11.24
CA SER A 265 -18.53 14.26 -12.46
C SER A 265 -17.50 15.38 -12.63
N PHE A 266 -16.69 15.32 -13.69
CA PHE A 266 -15.82 16.42 -14.09
C PHE A 266 -16.66 17.57 -14.66
#